data_AF-A0A2W3ZVB2-F1
#
_entry.id   AF-A0A2W3ZVB2-F1
#
_cell.length_a   1.000
_cell.length_b   1.000
_cell.length_c   1.000
_cell.angle_alpha   90.00
_cell.angle_beta   90.00
_cell.angle_gamma   90.00
#
_symmetry.space_group_name_H-M   'P 1'
#
loop_
_entity.id
_entity.type
_entity.pdbx_description
1 polymer ?
#
loop_
_entity_poly.entity_id
_entity_poly.type
_entity_poly.pdbx_seq_one_letter_code
_entity_poly.pdbx_strand_id
1 'polypeptide(L)'
;MGTNKARIDKSIKKILEGKTIDEAKLSIPEITSTMKSNFIDKEVSEQAYQSIVGVVGGKLSKIYALDEDEYEEIANDLFKREQWVNEVMELVEDDSDSEMSDVLLKALRISLGETVKEERDETYFVEKLLYQIVFLSLENTMQGALESLDEGITISQIRKEFIKPLADKLFEDDVRENISKLVEGKLTLATINEQIANKLKNFGGF
;
A
#
# COMPACT_ATOMS: atom_id res chain seq x y z
N MET A 1 24.36 -12.03 -11.39
CA MET A 1 23.73 -12.39 -10.09
C MET A 1 22.26 -12.00 -10.18
N GLY A 2 21.34 -12.96 -10.20
CA GLY A 2 19.91 -12.65 -10.34
C GLY A 2 19.39 -11.91 -9.10
N THR A 3 18.66 -10.82 -9.32
CA THR A 3 18.04 -10.03 -8.24
C THR A 3 17.05 -10.89 -7.44
N ASN A 4 16.85 -10.56 -6.17
CA ASN A 4 15.95 -11.28 -5.27
C ASN A 4 14.54 -11.49 -5.87
N LYS A 5 14.05 -10.48 -6.61
CA LYS A 5 12.78 -10.53 -7.36
C LYS A 5 12.72 -11.67 -8.37
N ALA A 6 13.75 -11.87 -9.19
CA ALA A 6 13.77 -12.94 -10.19
C ALA A 6 13.74 -14.35 -9.56
N ARG A 7 14.30 -14.50 -8.36
CA ARG A 7 14.25 -15.76 -7.60
C ARG A 7 12.85 -16.02 -7.03
N ILE A 8 12.21 -14.99 -6.46
CA ILE A 8 10.83 -15.08 -5.95
C ILE A 8 9.88 -15.38 -7.10
N ASP A 9 9.97 -14.63 -8.20
CA ASP A 9 9.17 -14.81 -9.42
C ASP A 9 9.28 -16.26 -9.94
N LYS A 10 10.50 -16.80 -10.06
CA LYS A 10 10.71 -18.19 -10.47
C LYS A 10 10.11 -19.21 -9.49
N SER A 11 10.09 -18.89 -8.19
CA SER A 11 9.52 -19.79 -7.17
C SER A 11 7.99 -19.80 -7.26
N ILE A 12 7.37 -18.62 -7.38
CA ILE A 12 5.92 -18.50 -7.57
C ILE A 12 5.50 -19.17 -8.90
N LYS A 13 6.23 -18.95 -9.99
CA LYS A 13 5.97 -19.61 -11.28
C LYS A 13 5.95 -21.13 -11.18
N LYS A 14 6.89 -21.72 -10.46
CA LYS A 14 6.91 -23.17 -10.21
C LYS A 14 5.71 -23.66 -9.41
N ILE A 15 5.24 -22.87 -8.44
CA ILE A 15 4.03 -23.21 -7.67
C ILE A 15 2.80 -23.21 -8.59
N LEU A 16 2.78 -22.33 -9.59
CA LEU A 16 1.63 -22.07 -10.46
C LEU A 16 1.63 -22.86 -11.77
N GLU A 17 2.75 -23.52 -12.12
CA GLU A 17 2.91 -24.22 -13.39
C GLU A 17 1.83 -25.29 -13.61
N GLY A 18 1.09 -25.18 -14.71
CA GLY A 18 0.00 -26.10 -15.08
C GLY A 18 -1.27 -25.99 -14.23
N LYS A 19 -1.40 -24.96 -13.38
CA LYS A 19 -2.60 -24.72 -12.56
C LYS A 19 -3.57 -23.76 -13.25
N THR A 20 -4.86 -24.05 -13.10
CA THR A 20 -5.95 -23.10 -13.38
C THR A 20 -5.99 -21.96 -12.37
N ILE A 21 -6.77 -20.91 -12.63
CA ILE A 21 -6.95 -19.81 -11.67
C ILE A 21 -7.47 -20.32 -10.31
N ASP A 22 -8.41 -21.26 -10.30
CA ASP A 22 -9.01 -21.75 -9.05
C ASP A 22 -8.01 -22.59 -8.23
N GLU A 23 -7.15 -23.37 -8.89
CA GLU A 23 -6.06 -24.10 -8.24
C GLU A 23 -4.94 -23.17 -7.76
N ALA A 24 -4.66 -22.10 -8.51
CA ALA A 24 -3.71 -21.06 -8.12
C ALA A 24 -4.17 -20.35 -6.83
N LYS A 25 -5.47 -20.09 -6.67
CA LYS A 25 -6.05 -19.51 -5.45
C LYS A 25 -5.81 -20.39 -4.21
N LEU A 26 -5.95 -21.70 -4.35
CA LEU A 26 -5.65 -22.64 -3.27
C LEU A 26 -4.16 -22.65 -2.88
N SER A 27 -3.29 -22.16 -3.78
CA SER A 27 -1.85 -22.10 -3.57
C SER A 27 -1.39 -20.77 -2.98
N ILE A 28 -2.29 -19.82 -2.69
CA ILE A 28 -1.93 -18.50 -2.12
C ILE A 28 -1.08 -18.65 -0.84
N PRO A 29 -1.38 -19.55 0.12
CA PRO A 29 -0.52 -19.74 1.29
C PRO A 29 0.92 -20.13 0.97
N GLU A 30 1.10 -20.99 -0.03
CA GLU A 30 2.42 -21.40 -0.49
C GLU A 30 3.14 -20.21 -1.15
N ILE A 31 2.42 -19.44 -1.96
CA ILE A 31 2.93 -18.23 -2.63
C ILE A 31 3.36 -17.18 -1.61
N THR A 32 2.53 -16.85 -0.61
CA THR A 32 2.85 -15.85 0.43
C THR A 32 4.04 -16.27 1.28
N SER A 33 4.24 -17.57 1.52
CA SER A 33 5.41 -18.08 2.24
C SER A 33 6.74 -17.82 1.52
N THR A 34 6.71 -17.63 0.20
CA THR A 34 7.91 -17.30 -0.60
C THR A 34 8.24 -15.80 -0.58
N MET A 35 7.34 -14.96 -0.09
CA MET A 35 7.50 -13.51 -0.07
C MET A 35 8.29 -13.05 1.16
N LYS A 36 8.98 -11.92 1.00
CA LYS A 36 9.54 -11.22 2.14
C LYS A 36 8.45 -10.48 2.89
N SER A 37 8.58 -10.44 4.21
CA SER A 37 7.57 -9.86 5.09
C SER A 37 7.80 -8.38 5.41
N ASN A 38 8.79 -7.73 4.79
CA ASN A 38 9.17 -6.35 5.09
C ASN A 38 8.62 -5.35 4.07
N PHE A 39 7.33 -5.43 3.77
CA PHE A 39 6.70 -4.61 2.72
C PHE A 39 6.77 -3.12 3.03
N ILE A 40 6.57 -2.71 4.28
CA ILE A 40 6.53 -1.28 4.64
C ILE A 40 7.96 -0.74 4.81
N ASP A 41 8.78 -1.39 5.65
CA ASP A 41 10.15 -0.93 5.97
C ASP A 41 11.08 -0.84 4.75
N LYS A 42 10.76 -1.56 3.66
CA LYS A 42 11.49 -1.47 2.40
C LYS A 42 11.21 -0.19 1.64
N GLU A 43 10.01 0.36 1.78
CA GLU A 43 9.51 1.47 0.97
C GLU A 43 9.56 2.80 1.72
N VAL A 44 9.44 2.78 3.05
CA VAL A 44 9.45 3.99 3.87
C VAL A 44 10.15 3.74 5.20
N SER A 45 11.05 4.63 5.58
CA SER A 45 11.69 4.61 6.90
C SER A 45 10.80 5.27 7.95
N GLU A 46 11.02 4.99 9.23
CA GLU A 46 10.27 5.65 10.32
C GLU A 46 10.42 7.19 10.24
N GLN A 47 11.62 7.70 9.97
CA GLN A 47 11.86 9.15 9.85
C GLN A 47 11.07 9.75 8.69
N ALA A 48 11.14 9.13 7.51
CA ALA A 48 10.39 9.58 6.33
C ALA A 48 8.89 9.50 6.56
N TYR A 49 8.40 8.45 7.23
CA TYR A 49 7.00 8.32 7.63
C TYR A 49 6.54 9.49 8.51
N GLN A 50 7.30 9.83 9.56
CA GLN A 50 6.94 10.92 10.46
C GLN A 50 6.92 12.29 9.75
N SER A 51 7.89 12.52 8.85
CA SER A 51 7.93 13.70 7.97
C SER A 51 6.70 13.79 7.08
N ILE A 52 6.37 12.69 6.37
CA ILE A 52 5.17 12.58 5.53
C ILE A 52 3.91 12.93 6.32
N VAL A 53 3.72 12.29 7.48
CA VAL A 53 2.53 12.49 8.32
C VAL A 53 2.44 13.95 8.75
N GLY A 54 3.54 14.56 9.22
CA GLY A 54 3.57 15.96 9.61
C GLY A 54 3.18 16.93 8.48
N VAL A 55 3.73 16.74 7.28
CA VAL A 55 3.40 17.57 6.09
C VAL A 55 1.94 17.39 5.70
N VAL A 56 1.48 16.14 5.60
CA VAL A 56 0.13 15.81 5.14
C VAL A 56 -0.92 16.28 6.16
N GLY A 57 -0.73 16.00 7.45
CA GLY A 57 -1.61 16.49 8.52
C GLY A 57 -1.73 18.02 8.51
N GLY A 58 -0.62 18.72 8.32
CA GLY A 58 -0.60 20.18 8.18
C GLY A 58 -1.36 20.70 6.95
N LYS A 59 -1.33 19.97 5.83
CA LYS A 59 -2.07 20.32 4.60
C LYS A 59 -3.55 19.95 4.69
N LEU A 60 -3.90 18.81 5.28
CA LEU A 60 -5.28 18.40 5.53
C LEU A 60 -5.97 19.37 6.50
N SER A 61 -5.29 19.83 7.55
CA SER A 61 -5.86 20.85 8.45
C SER A 61 -6.16 22.16 7.74
N LYS A 62 -5.39 22.54 6.71
CA LYS A 62 -5.61 23.77 5.95
C LYS A 62 -6.73 23.63 4.94
N ILE A 63 -6.80 22.50 4.22
CA ILE A 63 -7.85 22.28 3.21
C ILE A 63 -9.23 22.20 3.86
N TYR A 64 -9.35 21.57 5.04
CA TYR A 64 -10.62 21.50 5.78
C TYR A 64 -10.97 22.77 6.58
N ALA A 65 -10.09 23.78 6.55
CA ALA A 65 -10.39 25.11 7.08
C ALA A 65 -10.85 26.09 5.99
N LEU A 66 -10.90 25.66 4.73
CA LEU A 66 -11.45 26.44 3.62
C LEU A 66 -12.97 26.54 3.71
N ASP A 67 -13.54 27.49 2.97
CA ASP A 67 -14.99 27.54 2.78
C ASP A 67 -15.49 26.31 2.02
N GLU A 68 -16.71 25.86 2.29
CA GLU A 68 -17.30 24.62 1.75
C GLU A 68 -17.23 24.56 0.22
N ASP A 69 -17.52 25.68 -0.47
CA ASP A 69 -17.45 25.78 -1.93
C ASP A 69 -16.03 25.57 -2.48
N GLU A 70 -15.00 26.10 -1.79
CA GLU A 70 -13.60 25.96 -2.20
C GLU A 70 -13.09 24.53 -1.98
N TYR A 71 -13.49 23.92 -0.86
CA TYR A 71 -13.19 22.52 -0.58
C TYR A 71 -13.84 21.59 -1.61
N GLU A 72 -15.14 21.76 -1.89
CA GLU A 72 -15.86 20.94 -2.86
C GLU A 72 -15.24 21.05 -4.26
N GLU A 73 -14.77 22.24 -4.64
CA GLU A 73 -14.04 22.43 -5.90
C GLU A 73 -12.79 21.52 -5.94
N ILE A 74 -11.98 21.51 -4.88
CA ILE A 74 -10.79 20.67 -4.82
C ILE A 74 -11.14 19.18 -4.74
N ALA A 75 -12.16 18.79 -3.97
CA ALA A 75 -12.50 17.39 -3.76
C ALA A 75 -13.09 16.73 -5.02
N ASN A 76 -13.91 17.47 -5.78
CA ASN A 76 -14.70 16.94 -6.89
C ASN A 76 -14.11 17.24 -8.28
N ASP A 77 -13.36 18.33 -8.45
CA ASP A 77 -12.65 18.59 -9.71
C ASP A 77 -11.33 17.80 -9.74
N LEU A 78 -11.20 16.93 -10.75
CA LEU A 78 -10.03 16.05 -10.89
C LEU A 78 -8.73 16.85 -11.04
N PHE A 79 -8.75 17.94 -11.79
CA PHE A 79 -7.56 18.75 -12.07
C PHE A 79 -7.13 19.52 -10.83
N LYS A 80 -8.08 20.16 -10.13
CA LYS A 80 -7.81 20.84 -8.85
C LYS A 80 -7.29 19.89 -7.79
N ARG A 81 -7.87 18.68 -7.68
CA ARG A 81 -7.37 17.65 -6.77
C ARG A 81 -5.94 17.23 -7.12
N GLU A 82 -5.64 17.02 -8.40
CA GLU A 82 -4.28 16.66 -8.84
C GLU A 82 -3.27 17.78 -8.54
N GLN A 83 -3.65 19.05 -8.73
CA GLN A 83 -2.82 20.19 -8.33
C GLN A 83 -2.51 20.16 -6.84
N TRP A 84 -3.54 20.03 -6.00
CA TRP A 84 -3.35 19.94 -4.55
C TRP A 84 -2.46 18.75 -4.16
N VAL A 85 -2.69 17.56 -4.74
CA VAL A 85 -1.85 16.38 -4.47
C VAL A 85 -0.39 16.65 -4.86
N ASN A 86 -0.13 17.27 -6.02
CA ASN A 86 1.23 17.59 -6.45
C ASN A 86 1.92 18.58 -5.49
N GLU A 87 1.22 19.61 -5.02
CA GLU A 87 1.78 20.53 -4.02
C GLU A 87 2.16 19.83 -2.72
N VAL A 88 1.35 18.87 -2.26
CA VAL A 88 1.66 18.09 -1.05
C VAL A 88 2.87 17.18 -1.31
N MET A 89 2.93 16.54 -2.47
CA MET A 89 4.06 15.69 -2.86
C MET A 89 5.39 16.47 -2.91
N GLU A 90 5.39 17.68 -3.48
CA GLU A 90 6.58 18.54 -3.53
C GLU A 90 7.09 18.87 -2.11
N LEU A 91 6.19 19.20 -1.18
CA LEU A 91 6.59 19.48 0.21
C LEU A 91 7.12 18.24 0.94
N VAL A 92 6.55 17.06 0.66
CA VAL A 92 7.06 15.80 1.21
C VAL A 92 8.46 15.50 0.66
N GLU A 93 8.68 15.71 -0.64
CA GLU A 93 9.99 15.54 -1.28
C GLU A 93 11.02 16.48 -0.66
N ASP A 94 10.66 17.75 -0.44
CA ASP A 94 11.52 18.75 0.19
C ASP A 94 11.87 18.45 1.65
N ASP A 95 10.96 17.82 2.41
CA ASP A 95 11.15 17.54 3.85
C ASP A 95 11.79 16.17 4.13
N SER A 96 11.63 15.19 3.23
CA SER A 96 12.00 13.79 3.52
C SER A 96 13.50 13.48 3.44
N ASP A 97 14.36 14.42 3.03
CA ASP A 97 15.83 14.29 2.89
C ASP A 97 16.31 13.02 2.15
N SER A 98 15.42 12.29 1.47
CA SER A 98 15.67 10.95 0.94
C SER A 98 14.88 10.66 -0.32
N GLU A 99 15.45 9.82 -1.18
CA GLU A 99 14.80 9.38 -2.42
C GLU A 99 13.64 8.44 -2.09
N MET A 100 12.41 8.85 -2.42
CA MET A 100 11.22 8.03 -2.27
C MET A 100 11.13 6.98 -3.38
N SER A 101 10.74 5.76 -3.01
CA SER A 101 10.55 4.69 -4.01
C SER A 101 9.32 4.95 -4.88
N ASP A 102 9.30 4.39 -6.09
CA ASP A 102 8.13 4.42 -6.98
C ASP A 102 6.85 3.88 -6.32
N VAL A 103 6.99 2.91 -5.40
CA VAL A 103 5.86 2.35 -4.64
C VAL A 103 5.34 3.39 -3.66
N LEU A 104 6.22 4.02 -2.90
CA LEU A 104 5.85 5.07 -1.94
C LEU A 104 5.19 6.26 -2.66
N LEU A 105 5.78 6.74 -3.75
CA LEU A 105 5.23 7.86 -4.54
C LEU A 105 3.82 7.58 -5.05
N LYS A 106 3.59 6.37 -5.59
CA LYS A 106 2.26 5.94 -6.05
C LYS A 106 1.28 5.81 -4.88
N ALA A 107 1.71 5.21 -3.78
CA ALA A 107 0.89 5.03 -2.59
C ALA A 107 0.45 6.37 -1.99
N LEU A 108 1.37 7.34 -1.91
CA LEU A 108 1.09 8.71 -1.45
C LEU A 108 0.05 9.40 -2.34
N ARG A 109 0.24 9.39 -3.65
CA ARG A 109 -0.70 10.02 -4.60
C ARG A 109 -2.11 9.44 -4.48
N ILE A 110 -2.22 8.11 -4.38
CA ILE A 110 -3.52 7.43 -4.23
C ILE A 110 -4.16 7.79 -2.89
N SER A 111 -3.41 7.65 -1.79
CA SER A 111 -3.93 7.90 -0.43
C SER A 111 -4.34 9.37 -0.22
N LEU A 112 -3.55 10.33 -0.71
CA LEU A 112 -3.91 11.76 -0.68
C LEU A 112 -5.19 12.04 -1.46
N GLY A 113 -5.28 11.53 -2.70
CA GLY A 113 -6.44 11.74 -3.55
C GLY A 113 -7.71 11.14 -2.96
N GLU A 114 -7.64 9.95 -2.38
CA GLU A 114 -8.78 9.31 -1.69
C GLU A 114 -9.16 10.07 -0.42
N THR A 115 -8.20 10.49 0.40
CA THR A 115 -8.45 11.18 1.66
C THR A 115 -9.19 12.50 1.44
N VAL A 116 -8.72 13.32 0.49
CA VAL A 116 -9.40 14.57 0.15
C VAL A 116 -10.76 14.32 -0.46
N LYS A 117 -10.88 13.36 -1.38
CA LYS A 117 -12.16 13.05 -2.02
C LYS A 117 -13.24 12.60 -1.01
N GLU A 118 -12.83 11.88 0.03
CA GLU A 118 -13.75 11.32 1.03
C GLU A 118 -13.90 12.19 2.28
N GLU A 119 -13.28 13.37 2.34
CA GLU A 119 -13.30 14.25 3.51
C GLU A 119 -12.86 13.56 4.80
N ARG A 120 -11.71 12.88 4.75
CA ARG A 120 -11.21 12.06 5.87
C ARG A 120 -9.98 12.67 6.53
N ASP A 121 -9.75 12.25 7.78
CA ASP A 121 -8.65 12.75 8.59
C ASP A 121 -7.29 12.09 8.27
N GLU A 122 -6.26 12.53 9.00
CA GLU A 122 -4.91 11.99 8.94
C GLU A 122 -4.84 10.49 9.28
N THR A 123 -5.71 9.99 10.16
CA THR A 123 -5.73 8.56 10.51
C THR A 123 -6.16 7.72 9.32
N TYR A 124 -7.20 8.17 8.62
CA TYR A 124 -7.62 7.54 7.37
C TYR A 124 -6.51 7.60 6.30
N PHE A 125 -5.85 8.75 6.16
CA PHE A 125 -4.74 8.88 5.23
C PHE A 125 -3.64 7.86 5.52
N VAL A 126 -3.20 7.72 6.77
CA VAL A 126 -2.16 6.76 7.15
C VAL A 126 -2.62 5.32 6.91
N GLU A 127 -3.86 4.97 7.26
CA GLU A 127 -4.42 3.65 6.95
C GLU A 127 -4.32 3.35 5.45
N LYS A 128 -4.75 4.31 4.61
CA LYS A 128 -4.70 4.17 3.16
C LYS A 128 -3.29 4.11 2.62
N LEU A 129 -2.38 4.94 3.12
CA LEU A 129 -0.98 4.94 2.70
C LEU A 129 -0.34 3.57 2.92
N LEU A 130 -0.45 3.04 4.14
CA LEU A 130 0.15 1.75 4.47
C LEU A 130 -0.52 0.61 3.71
N TYR A 131 -1.85 0.65 3.55
CA TYR A 131 -2.58 -0.32 2.73
C TYR A 131 -2.08 -0.32 1.28
N GLN A 132 -1.93 0.86 0.67
CA GLN A 132 -1.46 0.99 -0.71
C GLN A 132 -0.01 0.55 -0.88
N ILE A 133 0.88 0.82 0.10
CA ILE A 133 2.26 0.32 0.08
C ILE A 133 2.27 -1.21 0.03
N VAL A 134 1.47 -1.88 0.88
CA VAL A 134 1.37 -3.34 0.88
C VAL A 134 0.75 -3.86 -0.41
N PHE A 135 -0.36 -3.27 -0.87
CA PHE A 135 -1.03 -3.66 -2.10
C PHE A 135 -0.10 -3.59 -3.31
N LEU A 136 0.58 -2.46 -3.51
CA LEU A 136 1.50 -2.23 -4.63
C LEU A 136 2.76 -3.12 -4.51
N SER A 137 3.23 -3.39 -3.30
CA SER A 137 4.34 -4.31 -3.07
C SER A 137 3.99 -5.76 -3.43
N LEU A 138 2.79 -6.21 -3.06
CA LEU A 138 2.25 -7.51 -3.43
C LEU A 138 2.07 -7.61 -4.95
N GLU A 139 1.46 -6.61 -5.58
CA GLU A 139 1.32 -6.54 -7.03
C GLU A 139 2.68 -6.66 -7.73
N ASN A 140 3.66 -5.85 -7.34
CA ASN A 140 5.00 -5.86 -7.92
C ASN A 140 5.73 -7.22 -7.78
N THR A 141 5.37 -7.99 -6.76
CA THR A 141 5.93 -9.30 -6.47
C THR A 141 5.22 -10.42 -7.23
N MET A 142 3.90 -10.36 -7.33
CA MET A 142 3.07 -11.44 -7.87
C MET A 142 2.74 -11.29 -9.34
N GLN A 143 2.67 -10.06 -9.87
CA GLN A 143 2.17 -9.80 -11.23
C GLN A 143 2.92 -10.61 -12.29
N GLY A 144 4.26 -10.55 -12.30
CA GLY A 144 5.07 -11.25 -13.30
C GLY A 144 4.98 -12.79 -13.25
N ALA A 145 4.58 -13.35 -12.10
CA ALA A 145 4.41 -14.79 -11.91
C ALA A 145 2.99 -15.25 -12.21
N LEU A 146 1.99 -14.42 -11.90
CA LEU A 146 0.59 -14.72 -12.18
C LEU A 146 0.24 -14.50 -13.66
N GLU A 147 0.93 -13.58 -14.35
CA GLU A 147 0.79 -13.40 -15.82
C GLU A 147 1.22 -14.63 -16.63
N SER A 148 2.00 -15.55 -16.04
CA SER A 148 2.42 -16.80 -16.70
C SER A 148 1.49 -17.99 -16.48
N LEU A 149 0.32 -17.78 -15.85
CA LEU A 149 -0.72 -18.81 -15.77
C LEU A 149 -1.23 -19.13 -17.19
N ASP A 150 -1.49 -20.42 -17.44
CA ASP A 150 -1.86 -20.94 -18.77
C ASP A 150 -3.15 -20.31 -19.35
N GLU A 151 -3.95 -19.64 -18.52
CA GLU A 151 -5.25 -19.05 -18.89
C GLU A 151 -5.20 -17.56 -19.30
N GLY A 152 -4.03 -16.94 -19.47
CA GLY A 152 -3.95 -15.58 -20.04
C GLY A 152 -4.73 -14.54 -19.21
N ILE A 153 -4.44 -14.48 -17.92
CA ILE A 153 -5.21 -13.70 -16.95
C ILE A 153 -4.90 -12.20 -17.09
N THR A 154 -5.92 -11.35 -16.95
CA THR A 154 -5.72 -9.89 -17.00
C THR A 154 -5.17 -9.35 -15.69
N ILE A 155 -4.46 -8.22 -15.74
CA ILE A 155 -4.00 -7.49 -14.54
C ILE A 155 -5.16 -7.18 -13.59
N SER A 156 -6.34 -6.82 -14.13
CA SER A 156 -7.53 -6.56 -13.32
C SER A 156 -7.99 -7.80 -12.54
N GLN A 157 -7.91 -9.00 -13.14
CA GLN A 157 -8.21 -10.25 -12.45
C GLN A 157 -7.13 -10.59 -11.41
N ILE A 158 -5.84 -10.38 -11.69
CA ILE A 158 -4.76 -10.54 -10.71
C ILE A 158 -5.05 -9.71 -9.45
N ARG A 159 -5.31 -8.41 -9.65
CA ARG A 159 -5.62 -7.48 -8.56
C ARG A 159 -6.82 -7.95 -7.75
N LYS A 160 -7.91 -8.33 -8.43
CA LYS A 160 -9.18 -8.68 -7.79
C LYS A 160 -9.13 -10.02 -7.05
N GLU A 161 -8.55 -11.04 -7.67
CA GLU A 161 -8.65 -12.42 -7.21
C GLU A 161 -7.49 -12.83 -6.28
N PHE A 162 -6.35 -12.13 -6.34
CA PHE A 162 -5.15 -12.47 -5.56
C PHE A 162 -4.66 -11.34 -4.67
N ILE A 163 -4.41 -10.15 -5.24
CA ILE A 163 -3.73 -9.06 -4.50
C ILE A 163 -4.65 -8.44 -3.44
N LYS A 164 -5.87 -8.04 -3.84
CA LYS A 164 -6.82 -7.37 -2.96
C LYS A 164 -7.22 -8.25 -1.76
N PRO A 165 -7.64 -9.52 -1.93
CA PRO A 165 -8.00 -10.36 -0.78
C PRO A 165 -6.85 -10.54 0.20
N LEU A 166 -5.62 -10.65 -0.30
CA LEU A 166 -4.43 -10.74 0.53
C LEU A 166 -4.18 -9.43 1.29
N ALA A 167 -4.20 -8.28 0.61
CA ALA A 167 -4.04 -6.97 1.24
C ALA A 167 -5.14 -6.70 2.30
N ASP A 168 -6.40 -6.99 1.97
CA ASP A 168 -7.55 -6.86 2.89
C ASP A 168 -7.35 -7.69 4.15
N LYS A 169 -6.89 -8.94 4.02
CA LYS A 169 -6.60 -9.83 5.16
C LYS A 169 -5.44 -9.32 6.03
N LEU A 170 -4.41 -8.75 5.40
CA LEU A 170 -3.26 -8.17 6.11
C LEU A 170 -3.65 -6.91 6.90
N PHE A 171 -4.70 -6.20 6.45
CA PHE A 171 -5.28 -5.02 7.10
C PHE A 171 -6.61 -5.31 7.83
N GLU A 172 -6.75 -6.52 8.39
CA GLU A 172 -7.86 -6.81 9.31
C GLU A 172 -7.79 -5.96 10.60
N ASP A 173 -8.88 -6.00 11.37
CA ASP A 173 -9.22 -5.04 12.42
C ASP A 173 -8.08 -4.76 13.43
N ASP A 174 -7.25 -5.75 13.77
CA ASP A 174 -6.11 -5.58 14.68
C ASP A 174 -5.03 -4.64 14.15
N VAL A 175 -4.79 -4.62 12.84
CA VAL A 175 -3.84 -3.68 12.22
C VAL A 175 -4.50 -2.30 12.12
N ARG A 176 -5.76 -2.23 11.69
CA ARG A 176 -6.52 -0.96 11.59
C ARG A 176 -6.65 -0.25 12.94
N GLU A 177 -6.97 -0.99 14.00
CA GLU A 177 -7.10 -0.46 15.37
C GLU A 177 -5.78 0.13 15.91
N ASN A 178 -4.64 -0.26 15.35
CA ASN A 178 -3.33 0.23 15.74
C ASN A 178 -2.85 1.42 14.91
N ILE A 179 -3.52 1.76 13.80
CA ILE A 179 -3.18 2.93 12.97
C ILE A 179 -3.35 4.23 13.76
N SER A 180 -4.44 4.38 14.51
CA SER A 180 -4.65 5.57 15.36
C SER A 180 -3.52 5.74 16.39
N LYS A 181 -3.10 4.63 17.02
CA LYS A 181 -1.97 4.63 17.97
C LYS A 181 -0.63 4.95 17.30
N LEU A 182 -0.46 4.58 16.04
CA LEU A 182 0.72 4.94 15.24
C LEU A 182 0.74 6.45 14.96
N VAL A 183 -0.39 7.02 14.53
CA VAL A 183 -0.53 8.47 14.29
C VAL A 183 -0.27 9.27 15.57
N GLU A 184 -0.77 8.79 16.70
CA GLU A 184 -0.54 9.39 18.02
C GLU A 184 0.90 9.19 18.56
N GLY A 185 1.78 8.51 17.82
CA GLY A 185 3.16 8.21 18.23
C GLY A 185 3.29 7.20 19.38
N LYS A 186 2.21 6.48 19.70
CA LYS A 186 2.20 5.42 20.74
C LYS A 186 2.71 4.09 20.22
N LEU A 187 2.71 3.90 18.90
CA LEU A 187 3.32 2.78 18.19
C LEU A 187 4.30 3.27 17.14
N THR A 188 5.14 2.36 16.64
CA THR A 188 6.09 2.60 15.56
C THR A 188 5.64 1.90 14.29
N LEU A 189 6.12 2.38 13.14
CA LEU A 189 5.89 1.75 11.85
C LEU A 189 6.41 0.30 11.83
N ALA A 190 7.55 0.07 12.49
CA ALA A 190 8.11 -1.27 12.67
C ALA A 190 7.13 -2.24 13.35
N THR A 191 6.33 -1.75 14.31
CA THR A 191 5.32 -2.58 14.99
C THR A 191 4.21 -3.02 14.01
N ILE A 192 3.74 -2.09 13.17
CA ILE A 192 2.73 -2.40 12.15
C ILE A 192 3.30 -3.37 11.11
N ASN A 193 4.53 -3.14 10.66
CA ASN A 193 5.20 -4.03 9.71
C ASN A 193 5.36 -5.46 10.28
N GLU A 194 5.66 -5.61 11.57
CA GLU A 194 5.73 -6.91 12.24
C GLU A 194 4.37 -7.62 12.31
N GLN A 195 3.28 -6.89 12.57
CA GLN A 195 1.93 -7.47 12.57
C GLN A 195 1.56 -8.01 11.20
N ILE A 196 1.81 -7.23 10.15
CA ILE A 196 1.58 -7.63 8.75
C ILE A 196 2.46 -8.84 8.40
N ALA A 197 3.73 -8.83 8.81
CA ALA A 197 4.65 -9.95 8.62
C ALA A 197 4.14 -11.25 9.27
N ASN A 198 3.60 -11.17 10.48
CA ASN A 198 3.06 -12.31 11.20
C ASN A 198 1.78 -12.84 10.55
N LYS A 199 0.89 -11.96 10.08
CA LYS A 199 -0.29 -12.37 9.30
C LYS A 199 0.09 -13.05 7.99
N LEU A 200 1.09 -12.53 7.28
CA LEU A 200 1.56 -13.12 6.02
C LEU A 200 2.06 -14.57 6.20
N LYS A 201 2.80 -14.84 7.28
CA LYS A 201 3.29 -16.19 7.62
C LYS A 201 2.16 -17.17 7.94
N ASN A 202 1.08 -16.67 8.54
CA ASN A 202 -0.06 -17.47 9.00
C ASN A 202 -1.22 -17.53 7.99
N PHE A 203 -1.03 -16.99 6.78
CA PHE A 203 -2.07 -16.92 5.75
C PHE A 203 -2.61 -18.32 5.31
N GLY A 204 -1.89 -19.40 5.63
CA GLY A 204 -2.28 -20.79 5.38
C GLY A 204 -2.86 -21.56 6.56
N GLY A 205 -3.08 -20.92 7.71
CA GLY A 205 -3.65 -21.56 8.90
C GLY A 205 -5.18 -21.52 8.90
N PHE A 206 -5.82 -22.12 7.90
CA PHE A 206 -7.26 -22.40 7.88
C PHE A 206 -7.51 -23.83 7.40
#